data_AF-A0AAQ3P2S3-F1
#
_entry.id   AF-A0AAQ3P2S3-F1
#
_cell.length_a   1.000
_cell.length_b   1.000
_cell.length_c   1.000
_cell.angle_alpha   90.00
_cell.angle_beta   90.00
_cell.angle_gamma   90.00
#
_symmetry.space_group_name_H-M   'P 1'
#
loop_
_entity.id
_entity.type
_entity.pdbx_description
1 polymer ?
#
loop_
_entity_poly.entity_id
_entity_poly.type
_entity_poly.pdbx_seq_one_letter_code
_entity_poly.pdbx_strand_id
1 'polypeptide(L)'
;MAKQQSYDVVSDFIDFLNASPTAFHAVDEAKKRLKSAGFQQLSERELWDLQPGHKYFFTRNHSTVVAFAVGKKYVAGNGFYIIGAHTDSPCLKLKPVSKDIEFGPEQATELNRVVKGGILEVGVQIYGGGLWHTWFDRDLTVAGRVIVREENAGSVSYSHHLVRIEEPIMRIPTLAIHLDRTVSSDGFKFNNETHLIPILATSLKGELNKLSSENGPVENGNQTDVNKAIDKTGTTNTKHHLLLLQLLASKLGCEPDDIYDFELQACDTQPSTVGGAAREFIFSGRLDNLCMSFCSLK
;
A
#
# COMPACT_ATOMS: atom_id res chain seq x y z
N MET A 1 38.18 -3.24 -24.51
CA MET A 1 37.77 -2.13 -23.63
C MET A 1 36.95 -2.70 -22.50
N ALA A 2 37.46 -2.63 -21.28
CA ALA A 2 36.78 -3.14 -20.10
C ALA A 2 35.46 -2.38 -19.90
N LYS A 3 34.33 -3.10 -19.84
CA LYS A 3 33.06 -2.56 -19.34
C LYS A 3 33.28 -2.23 -17.87
N GLN A 4 33.60 -0.97 -17.59
CA GLN A 4 33.68 -0.46 -16.23
C GLN A 4 32.26 -0.50 -15.67
N GLN A 5 32.08 -1.40 -14.70
CA GLN A 5 30.85 -1.72 -14.02
C GLN A 5 30.43 -0.52 -13.16
N SER A 6 29.78 0.47 -13.78
CA SER A 6 28.98 1.48 -13.08
C SER A 6 27.77 0.77 -12.50
N TYR A 7 27.82 0.38 -11.24
CA TYR A 7 26.60 0.20 -10.45
C TYR A 7 26.01 1.61 -10.24
N ASP A 8 25.30 2.01 -11.28
CA ASP A 8 24.87 3.37 -11.61
C ASP A 8 23.87 3.89 -10.55
N VAL A 9 24.01 5.15 -10.13
CA VAL A 9 23.06 5.85 -9.24
C VAL A 9 21.61 5.63 -9.72
N VAL A 10 21.42 5.50 -11.03
CA VAL A 10 20.15 5.20 -11.68
C VAL A 10 19.58 3.84 -11.26
N SER A 11 20.38 2.76 -11.24
CA SER A 11 19.91 1.43 -10.84
C SER A 11 19.47 1.43 -9.38
N ASP A 12 20.28 2.04 -8.52
CA ASP A 12 19.99 2.17 -7.09
C ASP A 12 18.71 2.99 -6.82
N PHE A 13 18.47 4.03 -7.62
CA PHE A 13 17.25 4.80 -7.55
C PHE A 13 16.03 4.02 -8.05
N ILE A 14 16.16 3.24 -9.13
CA ILE A 14 15.10 2.35 -9.62
C ILE A 14 14.74 1.30 -8.56
N ASP A 15 15.73 0.72 -7.90
CA ASP A 15 15.53 -0.24 -6.81
C ASP A 15 14.79 0.43 -5.64
N PHE A 16 15.16 1.66 -5.27
CA PHE A 16 14.43 2.43 -4.26
C PHE A 16 12.97 2.67 -4.63
N LEU A 17 12.69 3.11 -5.87
CA LEU A 17 11.33 3.37 -6.35
C LEU A 17 10.46 2.10 -6.38
N ASN A 18 11.04 0.98 -6.80
CA ASN A 18 10.37 -0.30 -6.89
C ASN A 18 10.14 -0.94 -5.51
N ALA A 19 11.04 -0.71 -4.55
CA ALA A 19 10.85 -1.11 -3.16
C ALA A 19 9.85 -0.22 -2.41
N SER A 20 9.46 0.94 -2.96
CA SER A 20 8.70 1.99 -2.28
C SER A 20 7.34 2.28 -2.93
N PRO A 21 6.40 1.32 -3.01
CA PRO A 21 5.06 1.56 -3.58
C PRO A 21 4.20 2.50 -2.74
N THR A 22 4.49 2.65 -1.44
CA THR A 22 3.77 3.51 -0.49
C THR A 22 4.75 4.27 0.41
N ALA A 23 4.28 5.31 1.11
CA ALA A 23 5.09 6.04 2.09
C ALA A 23 5.66 5.14 3.20
N PHE A 24 4.92 4.10 3.61
CA PHE A 24 5.38 3.14 4.61
C PHE A 24 6.56 2.31 4.09
N HIS A 25 6.50 1.88 2.83
CA HIS A 25 7.59 1.15 2.19
C HIS A 25 8.80 2.06 1.90
N ALA A 26 8.56 3.32 1.51
CA ALA A 26 9.63 4.31 1.33
C ALA A 26 10.43 4.53 2.61
N VAL A 27 9.74 4.65 3.74
CA VAL A 27 10.39 4.73 5.05
C VAL A 27 11.10 3.44 5.41
N ASP A 28 10.49 2.27 5.19
CA ASP A 28 11.15 1.00 5.49
C ASP A 28 12.44 0.80 4.68
N GLU A 29 12.42 1.16 3.40
CA GLU A 29 13.59 1.14 2.54
C GLU A 29 14.65 2.16 2.99
N ALA A 30 14.25 3.38 3.35
CA ALA A 30 15.15 4.37 3.94
C ALA A 30 15.81 3.85 5.24
N LYS A 31 15.05 3.18 6.12
CA LYS A 31 15.60 2.58 7.36
C LYS A 31 16.66 1.53 7.04
N LYS A 32 16.42 0.64 6.07
CA LYS A 32 17.39 -0.40 5.66
C LYS A 32 18.69 0.24 5.16
N ARG A 33 18.58 1.28 4.35
CA ARG A 33 19.73 2.03 3.80
C ARG A 33 20.50 2.77 4.90
N LEU A 34 19.81 3.47 5.78
CA LEU A 34 20.42 4.18 6.93
C LEU A 34 21.15 3.22 7.87
N LYS A 35 20.55 2.07 8.20
CA LYS A 35 21.20 1.01 8.99
C LYS A 35 22.46 0.49 8.30
N SER A 36 22.38 0.23 6.99
CA SER A 36 23.52 -0.23 6.19
C SER A 36 24.64 0.82 6.13
N ALA A 37 24.30 2.10 6.19
CA ALA A 37 25.24 3.20 6.30
C ALA A 37 25.77 3.44 7.73
N GLY A 38 25.41 2.61 8.71
CA GLY A 38 25.88 2.70 10.10
C GLY A 38 25.18 3.76 10.95
N PHE A 39 23.95 4.15 10.60
CA PHE A 39 23.11 4.95 11.50
C PHE A 39 22.44 4.06 12.54
N GLN A 40 22.37 4.55 13.78
CA GLN A 40 21.65 3.91 14.88
C GLN A 40 20.17 4.32 14.86
N GLN A 41 19.27 3.35 14.95
CA GLN A 41 17.85 3.63 15.11
C GLN A 41 17.56 4.04 16.55
N LEU A 42 16.88 5.17 16.74
CA LEU A 42 16.39 5.66 18.01
C LEU A 42 14.88 5.35 18.17
N SER A 43 14.46 5.14 19.40
CA SER A 43 13.05 5.05 19.79
C SER A 43 12.59 6.38 20.37
N GLU A 44 11.55 6.98 19.80
CA GLU A 44 10.96 8.22 20.36
C GLU A 44 10.28 8.01 21.73
N ARG A 45 10.22 6.78 22.23
CA ARG A 45 9.68 6.44 23.55
C ARG A 45 10.75 6.42 24.65
N GLU A 46 12.02 6.57 24.26
CA GLU A 46 13.17 6.47 25.17
C GLU A 46 13.88 7.81 25.29
N LEU A 47 14.60 8.00 26.41
CA LEU A 47 15.54 9.10 26.54
C LEU A 47 16.74 8.85 25.61
N TRP A 48 17.15 9.88 24.86
CA TRP A 48 18.26 9.76 23.92
C TRP A 48 19.56 10.23 24.55
N ASP A 49 20.59 9.39 24.44
CA ASP A 49 21.97 9.76 24.70
C ASP A 49 22.70 9.96 23.36
N LEU A 50 22.79 11.22 22.91
CA LEU A 50 23.34 11.59 21.60
C LEU A 50 24.79 12.01 21.73
N GLN A 51 25.67 11.36 20.96
CA GLN A 51 27.10 11.55 21.04
C GLN A 51 27.64 12.28 19.80
N PRO A 52 28.54 13.28 19.95
CA PRO A 52 29.26 13.85 18.82
C PRO A 52 29.98 12.78 17.98
N GLY A 53 29.97 12.94 16.66
CA GLY A 53 30.57 12.00 15.71
C GLY A 53 29.71 10.77 15.37
N HIS A 54 28.51 10.64 15.95
CA HIS A 54 27.60 9.52 15.71
C HIS A 54 26.44 9.92 14.78
N LYS A 55 25.74 8.91 14.27
CA LYS A 55 24.68 9.05 13.28
C LYS A 55 23.44 8.30 13.74
N TYR A 56 22.28 8.95 13.65
CA TYR A 56 21.04 8.45 14.23
C TYR A 56 19.87 8.67 13.29
N PHE A 57 18.85 7.85 13.41
CA PHE A 57 17.55 8.12 12.79
C PHE A 57 16.41 7.61 13.65
N PHE A 58 15.24 8.19 13.49
CA PHE A 58 14.00 7.64 14.06
C PHE A 58 12.90 7.70 13.01
N THR A 59 11.79 7.01 13.30
CA THR A 59 10.61 7.03 12.43
C THR A 59 9.36 7.30 13.23
N ARG A 60 8.49 8.15 12.70
CA ARG A 60 7.17 8.44 13.26
C ARG A 60 6.09 7.88 12.35
N ASN A 61 5.10 7.20 12.93
CA ASN A 61 3.99 6.54 12.21
C ASN A 61 4.42 5.50 11.15
N HIS A 62 5.71 5.14 11.09
CA HIS A 62 6.30 4.36 10.01
C HIS A 62 6.17 5.01 8.61
N SER A 63 5.75 6.27 8.51
CA SER A 63 5.57 7.02 7.26
C SER A 63 6.46 8.26 7.14
N THR A 64 7.09 8.68 8.24
CA THR A 64 8.13 9.71 8.27
C THR A 64 9.43 9.12 8.82
N VAL A 65 10.55 9.49 8.20
CA VAL A 65 11.91 9.21 8.70
C VAL A 65 12.66 10.52 8.90
N VAL A 66 13.37 10.63 10.02
CA VAL A 66 14.30 11.72 10.29
C VAL A 66 15.65 11.10 10.58
N ALA A 67 16.65 11.44 9.77
CA ALA A 67 18.03 10.98 9.94
C ALA A 67 18.95 12.19 10.15
N PHE A 68 19.91 12.06 11.06
CA PHE A 68 20.85 13.13 11.37
C PHE A 68 22.22 12.57 11.77
N ALA A 69 23.27 13.32 11.44
CA ALA A 69 24.64 13.04 11.82
C ALA A 69 25.16 14.16 12.72
N VAL A 70 25.56 13.82 13.95
CA VAL A 70 26.07 14.80 14.90
C VAL A 70 27.53 15.08 14.59
N GLY A 71 27.85 16.31 14.19
CA GLY A 71 29.24 16.70 13.88
C GLY A 71 30.16 16.50 15.08
N LYS A 72 31.41 16.09 14.86
CA LYS A 72 32.40 15.84 15.93
C LYS A 72 32.67 17.05 16.83
N LYS A 73 32.42 18.27 16.33
CA LYS A 73 32.59 19.55 17.04
C LYS A 73 31.25 20.18 17.43
N TYR A 74 30.14 19.46 17.27
CA TYR A 74 28.84 19.97 17.66
C TYR A 74 28.79 20.13 19.18
N VAL A 75 28.30 21.28 19.62
CA VAL A 75 27.92 21.56 21.01
C VAL A 75 26.52 22.15 21.01
N ALA A 76 25.80 22.00 22.12
CA ALA A 76 24.46 22.57 22.25
C ALA A 76 24.47 24.08 21.97
N GLY A 77 23.56 24.54 21.11
CA GLY A 77 23.51 25.93 20.63
C GLY A 77 24.05 26.14 19.21
N ASN A 78 24.78 25.17 18.64
CA ASN A 78 25.15 25.20 17.23
C ASN A 78 23.94 25.02 16.31
N GLY A 79 24.07 25.42 15.04
CA GLY A 79 23.02 25.30 14.01
C GLY A 79 22.92 23.91 13.37
N PHE A 80 21.93 23.78 12.47
CA PHE A 80 21.63 22.56 11.71
C PHE A 80 21.66 22.83 10.20
N TYR A 81 22.15 21.87 9.44
CA TYR A 81 21.95 21.79 7.98
C TYR A 81 20.84 20.78 7.73
N ILE A 82 19.72 21.23 7.16
CA ILE A 82 18.51 20.41 7.01
C ILE A 82 18.13 20.36 5.54
N ILE A 83 17.91 19.14 5.04
CA ILE A 83 17.29 18.88 3.75
C ILE A 83 15.93 18.23 4.04
N GLY A 84 14.88 18.74 3.41
CA GLY A 84 13.52 18.22 3.53
C GLY A 84 13.00 17.69 2.21
N ALA A 85 12.33 16.53 2.26
CA ALA A 85 11.57 15.93 1.18
C ALA A 85 10.30 15.26 1.79
N HIS A 86 9.47 14.63 0.96
CA HIS A 86 8.32 13.86 1.45
C HIS A 86 8.24 12.48 0.79
N THR A 87 7.65 11.53 1.54
CA THR A 87 7.62 10.09 1.23
C THR A 87 6.31 9.65 0.57
N ASP A 88 5.29 10.51 0.59
CA ASP A 88 4.01 10.25 -0.03
C ASP A 88 3.94 10.78 -1.47
N SER A 89 2.97 10.26 -2.21
CA SER A 89 2.62 10.70 -3.56
C SER A 89 1.09 10.62 -3.70
N PRO A 90 0.47 11.40 -4.59
CA PRO A 90 -0.95 11.26 -4.86
C PRO A 90 -1.32 9.83 -5.25
N CYS A 91 -2.36 9.28 -4.62
CA CYS A 91 -2.78 7.88 -4.81
C CYS A 91 -4.27 7.67 -4.51
N LEU A 92 -4.76 6.48 -4.86
CA LEU A 92 -6.06 5.98 -4.43
C LEU A 92 -5.87 5.10 -3.19
N LYS A 93 -6.34 5.56 -2.03
CA LYS A 93 -6.34 4.77 -0.80
C LYS A 93 -7.62 3.96 -0.71
N LEU A 94 -7.57 2.74 -0.17
CA LEU A 94 -8.79 2.00 0.12
C LEU A 94 -9.57 2.73 1.23
N LYS A 95 -10.90 2.79 1.09
CA LYS A 95 -11.77 3.34 2.14
C LYS A 95 -11.80 2.38 3.35
N PRO A 96 -12.00 2.90 4.58
CA PRO A 96 -12.19 2.05 5.78
C PRO A 96 -13.36 1.07 5.68
N VAL A 97 -14.34 1.37 4.83
CA VAL A 97 -15.36 0.44 4.36
C VAL A 97 -15.28 0.44 2.84
N SER A 98 -14.72 -0.63 2.26
CA SER A 98 -14.43 -0.71 0.83
C SER A 98 -15.39 -1.60 0.07
N LYS A 99 -16.26 -2.34 0.77
CA LYS A 99 -17.23 -3.25 0.15
C LYS A 99 -18.53 -2.51 -0.22
N ASP A 100 -19.08 -1.69 0.67
CA ASP A 100 -20.39 -1.07 0.45
C ASP A 100 -20.26 0.32 -0.21
N ILE A 101 -20.27 0.36 -1.55
CA ILE A 101 -20.06 1.59 -2.35
C ILE A 101 -21.39 2.27 -2.75
N GLU A 102 -22.53 1.89 -2.16
CA GLU A 102 -23.82 2.58 -2.40
C GLU A 102 -24.31 3.39 -1.20
N PHE A 103 -24.41 4.71 -1.42
CA PHE A 103 -25.34 5.70 -0.87
C PHE A 103 -25.80 5.55 0.59
N GLY A 104 -24.87 5.71 1.54
CA GLY A 104 -25.18 6.09 2.91
C GLY A 104 -26.06 5.11 3.70
N PRO A 105 -26.23 5.34 5.01
CA PRO A 105 -26.90 4.38 5.89
C PRO A 105 -28.41 4.21 5.65
N GLU A 106 -29.06 5.01 4.81
CA GLU A 106 -30.53 5.07 4.74
C GLU A 106 -31.19 4.26 3.61
N GLN A 107 -30.43 3.69 2.66
CA GLN A 107 -31.01 2.93 1.52
C GLN A 107 -30.39 1.55 1.29
N ALA A 108 -29.74 0.97 2.29
CA ALA A 108 -29.29 -0.42 2.26
C ALA A 108 -30.48 -1.38 2.43
N THR A 109 -31.24 -1.64 1.36
CA THR A 109 -32.09 -2.83 1.31
C THR A 109 -31.23 -4.07 1.05
N GLU A 110 -31.66 -5.20 1.58
CA GLU A 110 -30.91 -6.48 1.62
C GLU A 110 -30.51 -7.02 0.23
N LEU A 111 -31.03 -6.42 -0.84
CA LEU A 111 -30.81 -6.78 -2.24
C LEU A 111 -29.78 -5.91 -3.00
N ASN A 112 -29.27 -4.82 -2.40
CA ASN A 112 -28.33 -3.88 -3.05
C ASN A 112 -26.86 -4.10 -2.63
N ARG A 113 -26.52 -5.28 -2.10
CA ARG A 113 -25.16 -5.62 -1.68
C ARG A 113 -24.26 -5.87 -2.90
N VAL A 114 -23.53 -4.83 -3.33
CA VAL A 114 -22.16 -4.92 -3.90
C VAL A 114 -21.98 -5.84 -5.10
N VAL A 115 -22.95 -5.81 -6.00
CA VAL A 115 -22.91 -6.55 -7.25
C VAL A 115 -23.56 -5.68 -8.33
N LYS A 116 -22.91 -4.58 -8.74
CA LYS A 116 -23.33 -3.92 -9.99
C LYS A 116 -22.97 -4.85 -11.14
N GLY A 117 -23.96 -5.59 -11.63
CA GLY A 117 -23.81 -6.46 -12.79
C GLY A 117 -22.90 -7.69 -12.58
N GLY A 118 -22.74 -8.21 -11.37
CA GLY A 118 -21.95 -9.43 -11.12
C GLY A 118 -20.50 -9.19 -10.68
N ILE A 119 -20.12 -7.95 -10.34
CA ILE A 119 -18.73 -7.54 -10.11
C ILE A 119 -18.52 -7.13 -8.64
N LEU A 120 -17.43 -7.60 -8.05
CA LEU A 120 -16.90 -7.16 -6.75
C LEU A 120 -15.99 -5.96 -6.98
N GLU A 121 -16.32 -4.86 -6.34
CA GLU A 121 -15.65 -3.55 -6.47
C GLU A 121 -14.99 -3.15 -5.15
N VAL A 122 -13.96 -2.30 -5.21
CA VAL A 122 -13.24 -1.85 -4.01
C VAL A 122 -13.34 -0.34 -3.87
N GLY A 123 -14.06 0.13 -2.86
CA GLY A 123 -14.20 1.55 -2.57
C GLY A 123 -12.85 2.19 -2.26
N VAL A 124 -12.51 3.25 -3.01
CA VAL A 124 -11.29 4.03 -2.84
C VAL A 124 -11.59 5.49 -2.55
N GLN A 125 -10.64 6.17 -1.92
CA GLN A 125 -10.63 7.60 -1.69
C GLN A 125 -9.39 8.22 -2.32
N ILE A 126 -9.55 9.45 -2.81
CA ILE A 126 -8.45 10.24 -3.35
C ILE A 126 -7.57 10.75 -2.22
N TYR A 127 -6.25 10.60 -2.40
CA TYR A 127 -5.23 11.23 -1.58
C TYR A 127 -4.37 12.15 -2.46
N GLY A 128 -4.34 13.45 -2.14
CA GLY A 128 -3.57 14.45 -2.88
C GLY A 128 -4.24 14.93 -4.18
N GLY A 129 -3.48 15.66 -5.02
CA GLY A 129 -3.93 16.23 -6.29
C GLY A 129 -3.48 15.43 -7.52
N GLY A 130 -3.87 14.16 -7.59
CA GLY A 130 -3.44 13.26 -8.66
C GLY A 130 -4.10 13.53 -10.02
N LEU A 131 -3.43 13.09 -11.09
CA LEU A 131 -3.98 13.05 -12.44
C LEU A 131 -4.83 11.78 -12.61
N TRP A 132 -6.04 11.76 -12.05
CA TRP A 132 -6.80 10.50 -11.88
C TRP A 132 -7.15 9.76 -13.16
N HIS A 133 -7.19 10.43 -14.31
CA HIS A 133 -7.39 9.74 -15.60
C HIS A 133 -6.26 8.75 -15.93
N THR A 134 -5.05 8.92 -15.38
CA THR A 134 -3.91 8.03 -15.64
C THR A 134 -3.98 6.71 -14.86
N TRP A 135 -4.89 6.61 -13.88
CA TRP A 135 -5.15 5.42 -13.07
C TRP A 135 -6.12 4.46 -13.74
N PHE A 136 -6.88 4.94 -14.72
CA PHE A 136 -7.70 4.07 -15.56
C PHE A 136 -6.81 3.17 -16.40
N ASP A 137 -7.28 1.95 -16.63
CA ASP A 137 -6.65 0.97 -17.49
C ASP A 137 -5.21 0.59 -17.12
N ARG A 138 -4.88 0.73 -15.83
CA ARG A 138 -3.65 0.24 -15.21
C ARG A 138 -3.89 -1.11 -14.55
N ASP A 139 -2.85 -1.93 -14.56
CA ASP A 139 -2.79 -3.18 -13.82
C ASP A 139 -2.44 -2.86 -12.37
N LEU A 140 -3.47 -2.78 -11.52
CA LEU A 140 -3.35 -2.30 -10.16
C LEU A 140 -3.26 -3.45 -9.16
N THR A 141 -2.52 -3.21 -8.10
CA THR A 141 -2.47 -4.06 -6.91
C THR A 141 -2.65 -3.23 -5.64
N VAL A 142 -2.55 -3.84 -4.45
CA VAL A 142 -2.57 -3.12 -3.17
C VAL A 142 -1.24 -3.26 -2.44
N ALA A 143 -0.81 -2.15 -1.82
CA ALA A 143 0.29 -2.14 -0.88
C ALA A 143 0.02 -1.16 0.26
N GLY A 144 0.66 -1.36 1.41
CA GLY A 144 0.54 -0.47 2.56
C GLY A 144 0.91 -1.14 3.86
N ARG A 145 0.19 -0.77 4.93
CA ARG A 145 0.33 -1.40 6.25
C ARG A 145 -0.96 -2.10 6.67
N VAL A 146 -0.80 -3.17 7.46
CA VAL A 146 -1.89 -3.89 8.12
C VAL A 146 -1.57 -3.97 9.61
N ILE A 147 -2.57 -3.72 10.44
CA ILE A 147 -2.52 -3.92 11.88
C ILE A 147 -3.10 -5.29 12.17
N VAL A 148 -2.27 -6.19 12.70
CA VAL A 148 -2.65 -7.56 13.03
C VAL A 148 -2.87 -7.66 14.53
N ARG A 149 -4.01 -8.21 14.95
CA ARG A 149 -4.31 -8.56 16.34
C ARG A 149 -3.63 -9.89 16.65
N GLU A 150 -2.78 -9.89 17.66
CA GLU A 150 -2.10 -11.07 18.16
C GLU A 150 -2.65 -11.41 19.54
N GLU A 151 -2.92 -12.68 19.79
CA GLU A 151 -3.39 -13.15 21.10
C GLU A 151 -2.46 -14.26 21.60
N ASN A 152 -1.71 -13.93 22.65
CA ASN A 152 -0.73 -14.83 23.25
C ASN A 152 -1.01 -14.97 24.75
N ALA A 153 -1.34 -16.19 25.18
CA ALA A 153 -1.57 -16.52 26.59
C ALA A 153 -2.56 -15.56 27.32
N GLY A 154 -3.63 -15.14 26.64
CA GLY A 154 -4.65 -14.24 27.19
C GLY A 154 -4.29 -12.75 27.16
N SER A 155 -3.12 -12.38 26.62
CA SER A 155 -2.76 -10.99 26.33
C SER A 155 -3.02 -10.67 24.86
N VAL A 156 -3.65 -9.53 24.60
CA VAL A 156 -3.90 -9.02 23.24
C VAL A 156 -2.88 -7.94 22.92
N SER A 157 -2.12 -8.14 21.85
CA SER A 157 -1.22 -7.15 21.26
C SER A 157 -1.62 -6.82 19.83
N TYR A 158 -1.10 -5.70 19.32
CA TYR A 158 -1.28 -5.29 17.93
C TYR A 158 0.09 -5.04 17.31
N SER A 159 0.32 -5.63 16.15
CA SER A 159 1.57 -5.50 15.42
C SER A 159 1.34 -4.84 14.06
N HIS A 160 2.31 -4.05 13.65
CA HIS A 160 2.33 -3.36 12.35
C HIS A 160 3.10 -4.21 11.35
N HIS A 161 2.44 -4.59 10.25
CA HIS A 161 3.04 -5.32 9.14
C HIS A 161 2.94 -4.55 7.84
N LEU A 162 4.01 -4.57 7.04
CA LEU A 162 3.95 -4.11 5.65
C LEU A 162 3.41 -5.24 4.77
N VAL A 163 2.56 -4.88 3.82
CA VAL A 163 2.02 -5.81 2.84
C VAL A 163 2.09 -5.21 1.45
N ARG A 164 2.39 -6.05 0.48
CA ARG A 164 2.31 -5.77 -0.95
C ARG A 164 1.89 -7.06 -1.64
N ILE A 165 0.77 -7.01 -2.34
CA ILE A 165 0.41 -8.05 -3.30
C ILE A 165 1.18 -7.74 -4.59
N GLU A 166 1.84 -8.73 -5.20
CA GLU A 166 2.68 -8.48 -6.39
C GLU A 166 1.88 -8.61 -7.68
N GLU A 167 0.82 -9.42 -7.64
CA GLU A 167 -0.06 -9.69 -8.75
C GLU A 167 -1.01 -8.52 -9.01
N PRO A 168 -1.38 -8.25 -10.28
CA PRO A 168 -2.37 -7.23 -10.62
C PRO A 168 -3.78 -7.74 -10.34
N ILE A 169 -4.27 -7.46 -9.13
CA ILE A 169 -5.56 -7.94 -8.64
C ILE A 169 -6.72 -6.99 -8.91
N MET A 170 -6.46 -5.75 -9.36
CA MET A 170 -7.49 -4.73 -9.57
C MET A 170 -7.29 -3.96 -10.87
N ARG A 171 -8.38 -3.39 -11.37
CA ARG A 171 -8.39 -2.52 -12.56
C ARG A 171 -9.49 -1.48 -12.45
N ILE A 172 -9.23 -0.24 -12.87
CA ILE A 172 -10.28 0.76 -13.11
C ILE A 172 -10.52 0.82 -14.63
N PRO A 173 -11.55 0.15 -15.17
CA PRO A 173 -11.76 0.11 -16.62
C PRO A 173 -12.33 1.44 -17.14
N THR A 174 -11.88 1.86 -18.32
CA THR A 174 -12.57 2.95 -19.04
C THR A 174 -13.89 2.48 -19.64
N LEU A 175 -14.88 3.38 -19.71
CA LEU A 175 -16.08 3.14 -20.50
C LEU A 175 -15.71 3.13 -21.99
N ALA A 176 -16.24 2.16 -22.73
CA ALA A 176 -15.97 2.05 -24.16
C ALA A 176 -16.41 3.32 -24.91
N ILE A 177 -15.56 3.84 -25.80
CA ILE A 177 -15.81 5.05 -26.61
C ILE A 177 -17.12 4.97 -27.43
N HIS A 178 -17.58 3.78 -27.79
CA HIS A 178 -18.84 3.58 -28.50
C HIS A 178 -20.05 4.05 -27.68
N LEU A 179 -19.93 4.00 -26.35
CA LEU A 179 -20.94 4.39 -25.36
C LEU A 179 -20.70 5.81 -24.81
N ASP A 180 -19.50 6.36 -24.99
CA ASP A 180 -19.19 7.77 -24.73
C ASP A 180 -18.39 8.37 -25.90
N ARG A 181 -19.12 8.89 -26.88
CA ARG A 181 -18.53 9.44 -28.11
C ARG A 181 -17.96 10.85 -27.91
N THR A 182 -18.31 11.53 -26.82
CA THR A 182 -17.90 12.93 -26.59
C THR A 182 -16.49 13.02 -26.02
N VAL A 183 -15.88 11.91 -25.55
CA VAL A 183 -14.48 11.88 -25.06
C VAL A 183 -13.50 12.51 -26.06
N SER A 184 -13.71 12.29 -27.36
CA SER A 184 -12.83 12.81 -28.41
C SER A 184 -12.96 14.33 -28.65
N SER A 185 -14.10 14.93 -28.32
CA SER A 185 -14.38 16.36 -28.52
C SER A 185 -14.27 17.18 -27.23
N ASP A 186 -14.74 16.62 -26.12
CA ASP A 186 -14.97 17.32 -24.86
C ASP A 186 -13.92 16.96 -23.79
N GLY A 187 -13.06 15.99 -24.10
CA GLY A 187 -12.11 15.38 -23.18
C GLY A 187 -12.75 14.28 -22.32
N PHE A 188 -11.90 13.43 -21.74
CA PHE A 188 -12.34 12.37 -20.83
C PHE A 188 -12.77 12.96 -19.48
N LYS A 189 -14.09 12.96 -19.24
CA LYS A 189 -14.70 13.45 -18.00
C LYS A 189 -15.19 12.28 -17.17
N PHE A 190 -14.89 12.28 -15.89
CA PHE A 190 -15.30 11.22 -14.97
C PHE A 190 -15.55 11.80 -13.58
N ASN A 191 -16.37 11.09 -12.81
CA ASN A 191 -16.65 11.43 -11.42
C ASN A 191 -15.69 10.64 -10.51
N ASN A 192 -15.02 11.35 -9.62
CA ASN A 192 -14.01 10.77 -8.73
C ASN A 192 -14.57 9.73 -7.74
N GLU A 193 -15.83 9.84 -7.36
CA GLU A 193 -16.47 8.91 -6.42
C GLU A 193 -17.02 7.68 -7.15
N THR A 194 -17.67 7.87 -8.31
CA THR A 194 -18.42 6.78 -8.96
C THR A 194 -17.67 6.10 -10.10
N HIS A 195 -16.63 6.71 -10.69
CA HIS A 195 -15.93 6.14 -11.85
C HIS A 195 -14.47 5.73 -11.56
N LEU A 196 -13.92 6.03 -10.37
CA LEU A 196 -12.57 5.59 -9.97
C LEU A 196 -12.57 4.29 -9.16
N ILE A 197 -13.69 3.57 -9.14
CA ILE A 197 -13.85 2.36 -8.36
C ILE A 197 -13.17 1.18 -9.10
N PRO A 198 -12.12 0.57 -8.55
CA PRO A 198 -11.50 -0.60 -9.17
C PRO A 198 -12.37 -1.85 -9.01
N ILE A 199 -12.40 -2.68 -10.04
CA ILE A 199 -12.96 -4.03 -9.99
C ILE A 199 -11.89 -5.00 -9.44
N LEU A 200 -12.31 -5.96 -8.61
CA LEU A 200 -11.45 -6.97 -8.00
C LEU A 200 -11.71 -8.37 -8.56
N ALA A 201 -12.97 -8.77 -8.67
CA ALA A 201 -13.37 -10.09 -9.15
C ALA A 201 -14.85 -10.09 -9.59
N THR A 202 -15.32 -11.21 -10.15
CA THR A 202 -16.76 -11.44 -10.29
C THR A 202 -17.33 -12.07 -9.02
N SER A 203 -18.60 -11.82 -8.72
CA SER A 203 -19.30 -12.42 -7.57
C SER A 203 -19.29 -13.95 -7.64
N LEU A 204 -19.52 -14.51 -8.83
CA LEU A 204 -19.47 -15.96 -9.09
C LEU A 204 -18.12 -16.56 -8.71
N LYS A 205 -17.00 -15.93 -9.12
CA LYS A 205 -15.68 -16.45 -8.77
C LYS A 205 -15.38 -16.26 -7.29
N GLY A 206 -15.85 -15.16 -6.70
CA GLY A 206 -15.77 -14.93 -5.27
C GLY A 206 -16.48 -16.02 -4.45
N GLU A 207 -17.68 -16.43 -4.86
CA GLU A 207 -18.43 -17.52 -4.21
C GLU A 207 -17.77 -18.89 -4.39
N LEU A 208 -17.32 -19.22 -5.60
CA LEU A 208 -16.59 -20.47 -5.87
C LEU A 208 -15.32 -20.60 -5.01
N ASN A 209 -14.62 -19.50 -4.79
CA ASN A 209 -13.42 -19.50 -3.95
C ASN A 209 -13.76 -19.75 -2.47
N LYS A 210 -14.88 -19.21 -1.96
CA LYS A 210 -15.36 -19.50 -0.60
C LYS A 210 -15.66 -21.00 -0.41
N LEU A 211 -16.40 -21.58 -1.35
CA LEU A 211 -16.74 -23.00 -1.33
C LEU A 211 -15.51 -23.91 -1.43
N SER A 212 -14.45 -23.45 -2.11
CA SER A 212 -13.20 -24.22 -2.23
C SER A 212 -12.39 -24.21 -0.93
N SER A 213 -12.39 -23.11 -0.17
CA SER A 213 -11.80 -23.07 1.17
C SER A 213 -12.54 -23.96 2.19
N GLU A 214 -13.83 -24.23 1.98
CA GLU A 214 -14.63 -25.11 2.85
C GLU A 214 -14.44 -26.62 2.55
N ASN A 215 -13.96 -26.99 1.36
CA ASN A 215 -13.87 -28.38 0.90
C ASN A 215 -12.42 -28.92 0.77
N GLY A 216 -11.48 -28.43 1.59
CA GLY A 216 -10.13 -29.02 1.69
C GLY A 216 -10.13 -30.50 2.12
N PRO A 217 -9.00 -31.24 2.00
CA PRO A 217 -8.98 -32.68 2.26
C PRO A 217 -9.46 -33.00 3.67
N VAL A 218 -10.47 -33.86 3.76
CA VAL A 218 -11.06 -34.32 5.02
C VAL A 218 -10.06 -35.20 5.75
N GLU A 219 -9.25 -34.63 6.64
CA GLU A 219 -8.64 -35.40 7.72
C GLU A 219 -9.64 -35.50 8.87
N ASN A 220 -10.03 -36.74 9.18
CA ASN A 220 -10.96 -37.10 10.24
C ASN A 220 -10.45 -36.63 11.60
N GLY A 221 -11.06 -35.60 12.18
CA GLY A 221 -10.84 -35.24 13.58
C GLY A 221 -11.51 -33.93 13.98
N ASN A 222 -12.69 -34.06 14.57
CA ASN A 222 -13.50 -33.02 15.24
C ASN A 222 -14.05 -31.90 14.33
N GLN A 223 -15.36 -31.99 14.07
CA GLN A 223 -16.22 -30.90 13.62
C GLN A 223 -16.05 -29.68 14.53
N THR A 224 -15.30 -28.69 14.06
CA THR A 224 -15.46 -27.30 14.47
C THR A 224 -16.12 -26.57 13.31
N ASP A 225 -17.32 -26.04 13.55
CA ASP A 225 -18.10 -25.25 12.61
C ASP A 225 -17.26 -24.12 11.99
N VAL A 226 -16.86 -24.26 10.72
CA VAL A 226 -16.19 -23.21 9.92
C VAL A 226 -17.19 -22.13 9.47
N ASN A 227 -18.46 -22.26 9.85
CA ASN A 227 -19.52 -21.29 9.58
C ASN A 227 -19.56 -20.19 10.64
N LYS A 228 -18.66 -19.23 10.45
CA LYS A 228 -18.81 -17.79 10.62
C LYS A 228 -17.40 -17.24 10.84
N ALA A 229 -16.95 -16.36 9.95
CA ALA A 229 -16.00 -15.32 10.35
C ALA A 229 -16.72 -14.41 11.36
N ILE A 230 -17.01 -14.93 12.56
CA ILE A 230 -17.28 -14.09 13.72
C ILE A 230 -15.91 -13.51 14.01
N ASP A 231 -15.72 -12.20 13.76
CA ASP A 231 -14.64 -11.43 14.38
C ASP A 231 -14.53 -11.90 15.83
N LYS A 232 -13.33 -12.04 16.40
CA LYS A 232 -13.15 -12.41 17.81
C LYS A 232 -13.91 -11.46 18.78
N THR A 233 -14.53 -10.38 18.26
CA THR A 233 -15.50 -9.48 18.89
C THR A 233 -17.02 -9.83 18.75
N GLY A 234 -17.42 -10.86 17.99
CA GLY A 234 -18.83 -11.25 17.80
C GLY A 234 -19.49 -10.80 16.49
N THR A 235 -18.77 -10.13 15.58
CA THR A 235 -19.35 -9.49 14.38
C THR A 235 -18.71 -10.02 13.10
N THR A 236 -19.45 -10.30 12.03
CA THR A 236 -18.77 -10.62 10.74
C THR A 236 -18.09 -9.37 10.20
N ASN A 237 -16.81 -9.42 9.79
CA ASN A 237 -16.15 -8.26 9.18
C ASN A 237 -16.79 -7.98 7.81
N THR A 238 -17.82 -7.13 7.83
CA THR A 238 -18.60 -6.75 6.65
C THR A 238 -17.97 -5.60 5.86
N LYS A 239 -16.91 -4.97 6.38
CA LYS A 239 -16.33 -3.73 5.83
C LYS A 239 -15.64 -3.94 4.49
N HIS A 240 -15.08 -5.13 4.28
CA HIS A 240 -14.29 -5.47 3.10
C HIS A 240 -14.72 -6.80 2.49
N HIS A 241 -14.37 -7.02 1.23
CA HIS A 241 -14.58 -8.32 0.60
C HIS A 241 -13.67 -9.38 1.23
N LEU A 242 -14.25 -10.53 1.60
CA LEU A 242 -13.49 -11.65 2.17
C LEU A 242 -12.31 -12.08 1.28
N LEU A 243 -12.49 -12.04 -0.05
CA LEU A 243 -11.42 -12.35 -1.00
C LEU A 243 -10.19 -11.44 -0.83
N LEU A 244 -10.40 -10.14 -0.59
CA LEU A 244 -9.31 -9.20 -0.33
C LEU A 244 -8.62 -9.53 1.00
N LEU A 245 -9.40 -9.78 2.05
CA LEU A 245 -8.85 -10.14 3.37
C LEU A 245 -8.04 -11.44 3.31
N GLN A 246 -8.51 -12.46 2.57
CA GLN A 246 -7.81 -13.72 2.36
C GLN A 246 -6.46 -13.52 1.63
N LEU A 247 -6.41 -12.66 0.61
CA LEU A 247 -5.16 -12.34 -0.09
C LEU A 247 -4.15 -11.66 0.86
N LEU A 248 -4.60 -10.71 1.67
CA LEU A 248 -3.76 -10.03 2.66
C LEU A 248 -3.27 -11.00 3.73
N ALA A 249 -4.18 -11.79 4.30
CA ALA A 249 -3.91 -12.76 5.35
C ALA A 249 -2.92 -13.84 4.88
N SER A 250 -3.12 -14.39 3.67
CA SER A 250 -2.18 -15.34 3.06
C SER A 250 -0.78 -14.74 2.88
N LYS A 251 -0.69 -13.45 2.48
CA LYS A 251 0.61 -12.77 2.33
C LYS A 251 1.30 -12.52 3.66
N LEU A 252 0.54 -12.32 4.73
CA LEU A 252 1.03 -12.03 6.08
C LEU A 252 1.25 -13.28 6.94
N GLY A 253 0.72 -14.44 6.52
CA GLY A 253 0.76 -15.67 7.30
C GLY A 253 -0.12 -15.62 8.55
N CYS A 254 -1.26 -14.92 8.49
CA CYS A 254 -2.26 -14.86 9.56
C CYS A 254 -3.65 -15.26 9.04
N GLU A 255 -4.66 -15.30 9.92
CA GLU A 255 -6.04 -15.50 9.50
C GLU A 255 -6.70 -14.16 9.10
N PRO A 256 -7.71 -14.17 8.21
CA PRO A 256 -8.46 -12.95 7.86
C PRO A 256 -9.03 -12.21 9.07
N ASP A 257 -9.43 -12.95 10.12
CA ASP A 257 -10.01 -12.38 11.35
C ASP A 257 -8.94 -11.79 12.28
N ASP A 258 -7.65 -12.06 12.04
CA ASP A 258 -6.56 -11.40 12.77
C ASP A 258 -6.26 -10.00 12.21
N ILE A 259 -6.75 -9.67 11.01
CA ILE A 259 -6.63 -8.33 10.43
C ILE A 259 -7.57 -7.37 11.16
N TYR A 260 -7.00 -6.52 12.01
CA TYR A 260 -7.77 -5.54 12.79
C TYR A 260 -8.15 -4.32 11.97
N ASP A 261 -7.18 -3.74 11.26
CA ASP A 261 -7.37 -2.59 10.37
C ASP A 261 -6.20 -2.50 9.37
N PHE A 262 -6.32 -1.65 8.35
CA PHE A 262 -5.25 -1.42 7.39
C PHE A 262 -5.27 -0.03 6.77
N GLU A 263 -4.09 0.41 6.31
CA GLU A 263 -3.95 1.55 5.42
C GLU A 263 -3.28 1.08 4.14
N LEU A 264 -4.12 0.79 3.14
CA LEU A 264 -3.71 0.31 1.83
C LEU A 264 -4.00 1.35 0.77
N GLN A 265 -3.18 1.35 -0.27
CA GLN A 265 -3.39 2.12 -1.48
C GLN A 265 -3.26 1.23 -2.70
N ALA A 266 -3.99 1.59 -3.76
CA ALA A 266 -3.79 1.02 -5.07
C ALA A 266 -2.41 1.45 -5.61
N CYS A 267 -1.72 0.53 -6.27
CA CYS A 267 -0.40 0.73 -6.84
C CYS A 267 -0.34 0.14 -8.25
N ASP A 268 0.29 0.84 -9.19
CA ASP A 268 0.65 0.26 -10.50
C ASP A 268 1.67 -0.87 -10.28
N THR A 269 1.42 -2.01 -10.92
CA THR A 269 2.32 -3.17 -10.91
C THR A 269 3.46 -3.04 -11.91
N GLN A 270 3.36 -2.10 -12.87
CA GLN A 270 4.43 -1.84 -13.82
C GLN A 270 5.68 -1.34 -13.08
N PRO A 271 6.83 -2.04 -13.20
CA PRO A 271 8.06 -1.63 -12.52
C PRO A 271 8.64 -0.36 -13.13
N SER A 272 9.28 0.44 -12.27
CA SER A 272 10.10 1.59 -12.67
C SER A 272 11.26 1.12 -13.54
N THR A 273 11.59 1.87 -14.59
CA THR A 273 12.60 1.46 -15.57
C THR A 273 13.33 2.63 -16.21
N VAL A 274 14.48 2.35 -16.83
CA VAL A 274 15.16 3.28 -17.75
C VAL A 274 14.53 3.17 -19.13
N GLY A 275 14.11 4.32 -19.69
CA GLY A 275 13.44 4.42 -20.98
C GLY A 275 14.13 5.40 -21.95
N GLY A 276 13.53 5.53 -23.14
CA GLY A 276 14.05 6.34 -24.25
C GLY A 276 15.01 5.57 -25.17
N ALA A 277 15.08 5.96 -26.44
CA ALA A 277 15.93 5.30 -27.44
C ALA A 277 17.42 5.33 -27.06
N ALA A 278 17.85 6.39 -26.36
CA ALA A 278 19.20 6.53 -25.83
C ALA A 278 19.33 6.15 -24.34
N ARG A 279 18.26 5.60 -23.72
CA ARG A 279 18.24 5.19 -22.30
C ARG A 279 18.57 6.32 -21.31
N GLU A 280 18.03 7.50 -21.56
CA GLU A 280 18.33 8.73 -20.81
C GLU A 280 17.21 9.16 -19.84
N PHE A 281 16.07 8.44 -19.83
CA PHE A 281 14.92 8.78 -18.99
C PHE A 281 14.63 7.72 -17.94
N ILE A 282 13.99 8.12 -16.84
CA ILE A 282 13.41 7.22 -15.85
C ILE A 282 11.89 7.29 -15.97
N PHE A 283 11.25 6.16 -16.21
CA PHE A 283 9.80 6.02 -16.23
C PHE A 283 9.36 5.37 -14.93
N SER A 284 8.64 6.13 -14.10
CA SER A 284 8.17 5.67 -12.80
C SER A 284 7.00 6.52 -12.32
N GLY A 285 6.10 5.90 -11.56
CA GLY A 285 5.25 6.65 -10.63
C GLY A 285 6.08 7.20 -9.47
N ARG A 286 5.52 8.14 -8.70
CA ARG A 286 6.09 8.60 -7.41
C ARG A 286 7.45 9.29 -7.49
N LEU A 287 7.93 9.68 -8.67
CA LEU A 287 9.14 10.50 -8.81
C LEU A 287 9.04 11.77 -7.95
N ASP A 288 7.86 12.39 -7.98
CA ASP A 288 7.39 13.34 -6.97
C ASP A 288 6.89 12.57 -5.72
N ASN A 289 7.60 12.55 -4.59
CA ASN A 289 8.91 13.18 -4.34
C ASN A 289 9.97 12.17 -3.87
N LEU A 290 9.81 10.90 -4.26
CA LEU A 290 10.78 9.87 -3.92
C LEU A 290 12.14 10.11 -4.57
N CYS A 291 12.21 10.90 -5.65
CA CYS A 291 13.47 11.39 -6.21
C CYS A 291 14.25 12.22 -5.18
N MET A 292 13.64 13.26 -4.60
CA MET A 292 14.32 14.07 -3.59
C MET A 292 14.55 13.30 -2.31
N SER A 293 13.63 12.41 -1.91
CA SER A 293 13.83 11.55 -0.74
C SER A 293 15.06 10.65 -0.90
N PHE A 294 15.22 10.02 -2.06
CA PHE A 294 16.40 9.21 -2.38
C PHE A 294 17.66 10.04 -2.40
N CYS A 295 17.67 11.18 -3.11
CA CYS A 295 18.82 12.07 -3.19
C CYS A 295 19.21 12.67 -1.83
N SER A 296 18.26 12.89 -0.92
CA SER A 296 18.53 13.41 0.43
C SER A 296 19.14 12.36 1.35
N LEU A 297 18.88 11.07 1.10
CA LEU A 297 19.41 9.96 1.89
C LEU A 297 20.81 9.50 1.45
N LYS A 298 21.18 9.76 0.19
CA LYS A 298 22.43 9.32 -0.42
C LYS A 298 23.58 10.29 -0.13
#